data_AF-A0A533RHU8-F1
#
_entry.id   AF-A0A533RHU8-F1
#
_cell.length_a   1.000
_cell.length_b   1.000
_cell.length_c   1.000
_cell.angle_alpha   90.00
_cell.angle_beta   90.00
_cell.angle_gamma   90.00
#
_symmetry.space_group_name_H-M   'P 1'
#
loop_
_entity.id
_entity.type
_entity.pdbx_description
1 polymer ?
#
loop_
_entity_poly.entity_id
_entity_poly.type
_entity_poly.pdbx_seq_one_letter_code
_entity_poly.pdbx_strand_id
1 'polypeptide(L)'
;MRMLLLKAWRDIMARKGQFLSLAALVAIGIMAYVTFLTGYYDLGASIERANSELKFADFNTKVLGAPESVGRRIERIPGVAAADARLVVDTAL
;
A
#
# COMPACT_ATOMS: atom_id res chain seq x y z
N MET A 1 -26.79 -12.28 -38.34
CA MET A 1 -26.13 -11.77 -37.11
C MET A 1 -26.73 -10.47 -36.57
N ARG A 2 -26.83 -9.38 -37.36
CA ARG A 2 -27.40 -8.08 -36.90
C ARG A 2 -28.80 -8.17 -36.25
N MET A 3 -29.69 -9.02 -36.77
CA MET A 3 -31.06 -9.15 -36.26
C MET A 3 -31.14 -9.72 -34.84
N LEU A 4 -30.16 -10.54 -34.43
CA LEU A 4 -30.08 -11.08 -33.07
C LEU A 4 -29.67 -10.00 -32.06
N LEU A 5 -28.72 -9.12 -32.43
CA LEU A 5 -28.30 -7.99 -31.59
C LEU A 5 -29.43 -6.98 -31.38
N LEU A 6 -30.19 -6.68 -32.43
CA LEU A 6 -31.38 -5.81 -32.34
C LEU A 6 -32.45 -6.40 -31.42
N LYS A 7 -32.66 -7.72 -31.47
CA LYS A 7 -33.59 -8.41 -30.56
C LYS A 7 -33.09 -8.37 -29.11
N ALA A 8 -31.82 -8.66 -28.87
CA ALA A 8 -31.21 -8.59 -27.55
C ALA A 8 -31.31 -7.17 -26.95
N TRP A 9 -31.05 -6.13 -27.75
CA TRP A 9 -31.16 -4.75 -27.30
C TRP A 9 -32.60 -4.37 -26.91
N ARG A 10 -33.58 -4.84 -27.69
CA ARG A 10 -34.99 -4.65 -27.38
C ARG A 10 -35.40 -5.39 -26.10
N ASP A 11 -34.88 -6.59 -25.87
CA ASP A 11 -35.14 -7.35 -24.65
C ASP A 11 -34.51 -6.68 -23.40
N ILE A 12 -33.30 -6.12 -23.53
CA ILE A 12 -32.65 -5.31 -22.50
C ILE A 12 -33.51 -4.08 -22.18
N MET A 13 -34.02 -3.40 -23.22
CA MET A 13 -34.89 -2.23 -23.05
C MET A 13 -36.27 -2.58 -22.49
N ALA A 14 -36.77 -3.81 -22.67
CA ALA A 14 -38.02 -4.27 -22.08
C ALA A 14 -37.87 -4.63 -20.59
N ARG A 15 -36.67 -5.06 -20.16
CA ARG A 15 -36.36 -5.49 -18.78
C ARG A 15 -35.26 -4.65 -18.12
N LYS A 16 -35.37 -3.32 -18.24
CA LYS A 16 -34.32 -2.37 -17.83
C LYS A 16 -33.88 -2.53 -16.38
N GLY A 17 -34.81 -2.75 -15.45
CA GLY A 17 -34.50 -2.89 -14.02
C GLY A 17 -33.61 -4.10 -13.72
N GLN A 18 -33.98 -5.29 -14.23
CA GLN A 18 -33.20 -6.52 -14.00
C GLN A 18 -31.81 -6.45 -14.64
N PHE A 19 -31.73 -5.94 -15.87
CA PHE A 19 -30.45 -5.83 -16.57
C PHE A 19 -29.53 -4.81 -15.91
N LEU A 20 -30.06 -3.66 -15.47
CA LEU A 20 -29.28 -2.64 -14.79
C LEU A 20 -28.74 -3.15 -13.45
N SER A 21 -29.53 -3.91 -12.68
CA SER A 21 -29.06 -4.51 -11.43
C SER A 21 -27.89 -5.49 -11.66
N LEU A 22 -27.98 -6.32 -12.69
CA LEU A 22 -26.90 -7.25 -13.05
C LEU A 22 -25.63 -6.49 -13.50
N ALA A 23 -25.79 -5.49 -14.36
CA ALA A 23 -24.68 -4.67 -14.83
C ALA A 23 -24.01 -3.90 -13.69
N ALA A 24 -24.79 -3.35 -12.76
CA ALA A 24 -24.29 -2.66 -11.58
C ALA A 24 -23.52 -3.62 -10.66
N LEU A 25 -24.04 -4.82 -10.43
CA LEU A 25 -23.35 -5.84 -9.63
C LEU A 25 -21.97 -6.19 -10.23
N VAL A 26 -21.91 -6.40 -11.54
CA VAL A 26 -20.66 -6.67 -12.26
C VAL A 26 -19.72 -5.48 -12.16
N ALA A 27 -20.22 -4.26 -12.39
CA ALA A 27 -19.42 -3.04 -12.30
C ALA A 27 -18.83 -2.85 -10.89
N ILE A 28 -19.63 -3.07 -9.83
CA ILE A 28 -19.17 -3.00 -8.45
C ILE A 28 -18.05 -4.01 -8.19
N GLY A 29 -18.20 -5.24 -8.67
CA GLY A 29 -17.15 -6.26 -8.55
C GLY A 29 -15.84 -5.86 -9.22
N ILE A 30 -15.92 -5.33 -10.45
CA ILE A 30 -14.74 -4.85 -11.20
C ILE A 30 -14.10 -3.66 -10.47
N MET A 31 -14.89 -2.69 -10.02
CA MET A 31 -14.38 -1.52 -9.30
C MET A 31 -13.69 -1.92 -8.00
N ALA A 32 -14.29 -2.82 -7.21
CA ALA A 32 -13.68 -3.33 -5.99
C ALA A 32 -12.34 -4.02 -6.28
N TYR A 33 -12.29 -4.90 -7.29
CA TYR A 33 -11.07 -5.58 -7.69
C TYR A 33 -9.96 -4.61 -8.12
N VAL A 34 -10.28 -3.65 -8.98
CA VAL A 34 -9.32 -2.62 -9.43
C VAL A 34 -8.85 -1.78 -8.24
N THR A 35 -9.75 -1.42 -7.33
CA THR A 35 -9.40 -0.61 -6.14
C THR A 35 -8.43 -1.36 -5.23
N PHE A 36 -8.67 -2.63 -4.96
CA PHE A 36 -7.76 -3.46 -4.18
C PHE A 36 -6.39 -3.62 -4.86
N LEU A 37 -6.39 -3.84 -6.18
CA LEU A 37 -5.15 -4.00 -6.94
C LEU A 37 -4.33 -2.71 -6.95
N THR A 38 -4.95 -1.58 -7.27
CA THR A 38 -4.28 -0.27 -7.29
C THR A 38 -3.84 0.14 -5.89
N GLY A 39 -4.70 -0.04 -4.88
CA GLY A 39 -4.36 0.25 -3.49
C GLY A 39 -3.15 -0.57 -3.01
N TYR A 40 -3.02 -1.82 -3.43
CA TYR A 40 -1.85 -2.65 -3.13
C TYR A 40 -0.56 -2.08 -3.72
N TYR A 41 -0.57 -1.64 -4.99
CA TYR A 41 0.60 -1.04 -5.64
C TYR A 41 0.95 0.34 -5.07
N ASP A 42 -0.06 1.18 -4.82
CA ASP A 42 0.14 2.54 -4.31
C ASP A 42 0.64 2.53 -2.86
N LEU A 43 0.28 1.53 -2.05
CA LEU A 43 0.78 1.41 -0.68
C LEU A 43 2.31 1.30 -0.65
N GLY A 44 2.88 0.46 -1.52
CA GLY A 44 4.32 0.30 -1.63
C GLY A 44 5.01 1.60 -2.03
N ALA A 45 4.51 2.26 -3.07
CA ALA A 45 5.05 3.54 -3.53
C ALA A 45 4.92 4.67 -2.50
N SER A 46 3.82 4.68 -1.74
CA SER A 46 3.57 5.67 -0.70
C SER A 46 4.49 5.45 0.52
N ILE A 47 4.71 4.20 0.93
CA ILE A 47 5.65 3.86 2.00
C ILE A 47 7.08 4.22 1.61
N GLU A 48 7.50 3.87 0.39
CA GLU A 48 8.83 4.22 -0.14
C GLU A 48 9.05 5.73 -0.13
N ARG A 49 8.07 6.49 -0.63
CA ARG A 49 8.13 7.96 -0.67
C ARG A 49 8.17 8.54 0.75
N ALA A 50 7.28 8.10 1.63
CA ALA A 50 7.23 8.56 3.02
C ALA A 50 8.56 8.26 3.76
N ASN A 51 9.16 7.09 3.55
CA ASN A 51 10.46 6.75 4.12
C ASN A 51 11.58 7.66 3.59
N SER A 52 11.58 7.93 2.28
CA SER A 52 12.59 8.80 1.66
C SER A 52 12.50 10.26 2.10
N GLU A 53 11.28 10.81 2.23
CA GLU A 53 11.06 12.21 2.62
C GLU A 53 11.34 12.45 4.10
N LEU A 54 10.90 11.52 4.96
CA LEU A 54 11.08 11.62 6.41
C LEU A 54 12.44 11.09 6.89
N LYS A 55 13.26 10.56 5.98
CA LYS A 55 14.58 9.96 6.26
C LYS A 55 14.51 8.96 7.40
N PHE A 56 13.52 8.06 7.34
CA PHE A 56 13.41 6.98 8.31
C PHE A 56 14.63 6.05 8.22
N ALA A 57 14.99 5.44 9.34
CA ALA A 57 16.13 4.51 9.39
C ALA A 57 15.82 3.25 8.56
N ASP A 58 16.74 2.88 7.68
CA ASP A 58 16.63 1.67 6.85
C ASP A 58 16.53 0.40 7.70
N PHE A 59 17.17 0.39 8.87
CA PHE A 59 17.07 -0.68 9.85
C PHE A 59 17.25 -0.15 11.28
N ASN A 60 16.64 -0.83 12.23
CA ASN A 60 16.80 -0.56 13.66
C ASN A 60 17.30 -1.82 14.35
N THR A 61 18.31 -1.69 15.22
CA THR A 61 18.84 -2.80 16.01
C THR A 61 18.90 -2.44 17.49
N LYS A 62 18.53 -3.38 18.37
CA LYS A 62 18.65 -3.22 19.82
C LYS A 62 19.93 -3.88 20.28
N VAL A 63 20.77 -3.13 20.99
CA VAL A 63 22.01 -3.63 21.57
C VAL A 63 21.96 -3.46 23.07
N LEU A 64 22.22 -4.53 23.82
CA LEU A 64 22.28 -4.51 25.28
C LEU A 64 23.69 -4.13 25.72
N GLY A 65 23.81 -3.10 26.57
CA GLY A 65 25.08 -2.70 27.19
C GLY A 65 26.08 -1.98 26.26
N ALA A 66 25.63 -1.38 25.17
CA ALA A 66 26.49 -0.57 24.31
C ALA A 66 26.66 0.86 24.85
N PRO A 67 27.90 1.35 25.07
CA PRO A 67 28.14 2.76 25.35
C PRO A 67 27.79 3.63 24.14
N GLU A 68 27.41 4.90 24.36
CA GLU A 68 27.11 5.87 23.27
C GLU A 68 28.27 6.04 22.27
N SER A 69 29.51 5.75 22.70
CA SER A 69 30.68 5.76 21.81
C SER A 69 30.57 4.76 20.66
N VAL A 70 29.76 3.71 20.80
CA VAL A 70 29.51 2.72 19.73
C VAL A 70 28.70 3.36 18.59
N GLY A 71 27.70 4.21 18.89
CA GLY A 71 26.92 4.93 17.87
C GLY A 71 27.81 5.79 16.98
N ARG A 72 28.67 6.61 17.60
CA ARG A 72 29.68 7.43 16.87
C ARG A 72 30.68 6.60 16.06
N ARG A 73 30.93 5.36 16.46
CA ARG A 73 31.83 4.46 15.74
C ARG A 73 31.14 3.85 14.51
N ILE A 74 29.83 3.63 14.59
CA ILE A 74 29.00 3.15 13.48
C ILE A 74 28.85 4.24 12.40
N GLU A 75 28.66 5.52 12.79
CA GLU A 75 28.61 6.65 11.84
C GLU A 75 29.90 6.78 10.98
N ARG A 76 31.03 6.27 11.47
CA ARG A 76 32.32 6.32 10.75
C ARG A 76 32.55 5.17 9.78
N ILE A 77 31.64 4.19 9.73
CA ILE A 77 31.76 3.05 8.83
C ILE A 77 31.46 3.52 7.40
N PRO A 78 32.33 3.24 6.40
CA PRO A 78 32.06 3.55 5.01
C PRO A 78 30.73 2.92 4.54
N GLY A 79 29.83 3.74 4.01
CA GLY A 79 28.49 3.31 3.58
C GLY A 79 27.36 3.60 4.57
N VAL A 80 27.67 4.09 5.78
CA VAL A 80 26.67 4.59 6.73
C VAL A 80 26.40 6.07 6.46
N ALA A 81 25.16 6.39 6.06
CA ALA A 81 24.75 7.77 5.81
C ALA A 81 24.44 8.55 7.10
N ALA A 82 23.81 7.90 8.08
CA ALA A 82 23.52 8.43 9.41
C ALA A 82 23.29 7.28 10.39
N ALA A 83 23.63 7.46 11.68
CA ALA A 83 23.27 6.51 12.72
C ALA A 83 22.87 7.25 14.01
N ASP A 84 21.67 7.00 14.51
CA ASP A 84 21.18 7.56 15.77
C ASP A 84 21.17 6.47 16.86
N ALA A 85 21.79 6.74 18.01
CA ALA A 85 21.86 5.82 19.13
C ALA A 85 20.96 6.33 20.26
N ARG A 86 19.89 5.58 20.58
CA ARG A 86 18.94 5.93 21.63
C ARG A 86 18.92 4.89 22.75
N LEU A 87 18.98 5.36 23.99
CA LEU A 87 18.76 4.54 25.17
C LEU A 87 17.25 4.31 25.33
N VAL A 88 16.80 3.06 25.14
CA VAL A 88 15.42 2.66 25.38
C VAL A 88 15.35 1.95 26.72
N VAL A 89 14.77 2.59 27.71
CA VAL A 89 14.50 2.00 29.03
C VAL A 89 13.04 1.56 29.05
N ASP A 90 12.81 0.27 29.27
CA ASP A 90 11.46 -0.25 29.47
C ASP A 90 10.99 0.15 30.87
N THR A 91 10.25 1.25 30.95
CA THR A 91 9.57 1.64 32.18
C THR A 91 8.27 0.85 32.23
N ALA A 92 8.33 -0.38 32.74
CA ALA A 92 7.14 -1.13 33.09
C ALA A 92 6.35 -0.32 34.13
N LEU A 93 5.29 0.33 33.68
CA LEU A 93 4.20 0.85 34.51
C LEU A 93 3.25 -0.28 34.86
#